data_AF-A0A7C1AGQ7-F1
#
_entry.id   AF-A0A7C1AGQ7-F1
#
_cell.length_a   1.000
_cell.length_b   1.000
_cell.length_c   1.000
_cell.angle_alpha   90.00
_cell.angle_beta   90.00
_cell.angle_gamma   90.00
#
_symmetry.space_group_name_H-M   'P 1'
#
loop_
_entity.id
_entity.type
_entity.pdbx_description
1 polymer ?
#
loop_
_entity_poly.entity_id
_entity_poly.type
_entity_poly.pdbx_seq_one_letter_code
_entity_poly.pdbx_strand_id
1 'polypeptide(L)'
;MTGFFVALFSALFLGIIGGACKPAFILFKPLVSITKATPTMSIILLALIWLHTEIAPILVGFLVIFPLLYTNIAEGIRNVDGKLLEMARMYQVKKKRIIAELYLPSLSSYLTAGAATALGLNLKVIIAAEVLS
;
A
#
# COMPACT_ATOMS: atom_id res chain seq x y z
N MET A 1 8.13 -9.16 11.83
CA MET A 1 7.06 -8.27 12.34
C MET A 1 7.38 -6.79 12.20
N THR A 2 8.57 -6.30 12.61
CA THR A 2 8.97 -4.88 12.49
C THR A 2 8.87 -4.32 11.07
N GLY A 3 9.35 -5.06 10.05
CA GLY A 3 9.26 -4.64 8.65
C GLY A 3 7.81 -4.44 8.15
N PHE A 4 6.84 -5.19 8.67
CA PHE A 4 5.43 -5.01 8.35
C PHE A 4 4.91 -3.68 8.86
N PHE A 5 5.18 -3.33 10.12
CA PHE A 5 4.72 -2.08 10.71
C PHE A 5 5.34 -0.85 10.00
N VAL A 6 6.63 -0.92 9.66
CA VAL A 6 7.30 0.16 8.91
C VAL A 6 6.69 0.30 7.50
N ALA A 7 6.43 -0.81 6.82
CA ALA A 7 5.77 -0.82 5.52
C ALA A 7 4.34 -0.28 5.59
N LEU A 8 3.58 -0.66 6.63
CA LEU A 8 2.20 -0.22 6.85
C LEU A 8 2.14 1.30 7.05
N PHE A 9 2.94 1.84 7.98
CA PHE A 9 2.94 3.27 8.28
C PHE A 9 3.41 4.12 7.09
N SER A 10 4.49 3.70 6.44
CA SER A 10 5.01 4.41 5.26
C SER A 10 4.03 4.35 4.08
N ALA A 11 3.45 3.19 3.78
CA ALA A 11 2.48 3.03 2.70
C ALA A 11 1.18 3.78 3.00
N LEU A 12 0.75 3.85 4.26
CA LEU A 12 -0.41 4.65 4.66
C LEU A 12 -0.17 6.13 4.40
N PHE A 13 0.96 6.66 4.86
CA PHE A 13 1.29 8.07 4.68
C PHE A 13 1.45 8.44 3.20
N LEU A 14 2.27 7.69 2.46
CA LEU A 14 2.52 7.91 1.04
C LEU A 14 1.29 7.62 0.18
N GLY A 15 0.50 6.60 0.52
CA GLY A 15 -0.73 6.22 -0.19
C GLY A 15 -1.82 7.28 -0.06
N ILE A 16 -1.95 7.92 1.11
CA ILE A 16 -2.88 9.04 1.30
C ILE A 16 -2.46 10.24 0.43
N ILE A 17 -1.17 10.57 0.43
CA ILE A 17 -0.62 11.67 -0.40
C ILE A 17 -0.79 11.35 -1.89
N GLY A 18 -0.48 10.13 -2.30
CA GLY A 18 -0.63 9.64 -3.67
C GLY A 18 -2.08 9.62 -4.15
N GLY A 19 -3.03 9.26 -3.27
CA GLY A 19 -4.46 9.30 -3.57
C GLY A 19 -5.01 10.72 -3.69
N ALA A 20 -4.53 11.64 -2.85
CA ALA A 20 -4.96 13.05 -2.86
C ALA A 20 -4.38 13.84 -4.04
N CYS A 21 -3.14 13.54 -4.48
CA CYS A 21 -2.45 14.27 -5.53
C CYS A 21 -2.32 13.43 -6.82
N LYS A 22 -3.05 13.82 -7.89
CA LYS A 22 -2.90 13.22 -9.23
C LYS A 22 -1.45 13.12 -9.74
N PRO A 23 -0.58 14.14 -9.63
CA PRO A 23 0.81 14.03 -10.11
C PRO A 23 1.64 13.05 -9.30
N ALA A 24 1.45 12.98 -7.97
CA ALA A 24 2.14 12.00 -7.12
C ALA A 24 1.73 10.57 -7.51
N PHE A 25 0.44 10.31 -7.74
CA PHE A 25 -0.01 9.00 -8.23
C PHE A 25 0.67 8.57 -9.52
N ILE A 26 0.76 9.49 -10.50
CA ILE A 26 1.34 9.20 -11.82
C ILE A 26 2.84 8.92 -11.69
N LEU A 27 3.55 9.62 -10.80
CA LEU A 27 4.98 9.41 -10.56
C LEU A 27 5.27 8.06 -9.87
N PHE A 28 4.43 7.65 -8.91
CA PHE A 28 4.60 6.38 -8.20
C PHE A 28 4.04 5.17 -8.94
N LYS A 29 3.13 5.35 -9.90
CA LYS A 29 2.55 4.27 -10.72
C LYS A 29 3.61 3.39 -11.41
N PRO A 30 4.62 3.91 -12.14
CA PRO A 30 5.64 3.08 -12.76
C PRO A 30 6.49 2.34 -11.72
N LEU A 31 6.86 2.98 -10.61
CA LEU A 31 7.62 2.35 -9.53
C LEU A 31 6.89 1.12 -8.96
N VAL A 32 5.60 1.27 -8.66
CA VAL A 32 4.77 0.17 -8.16
C VAL A 32 4.58 -0.91 -9.22
N SER A 33 4.42 -0.53 -10.48
CA SER A 33 4.26 -1.49 -11.57
C SER A 33 5.53 -2.33 -11.77
N ILE A 34 6.71 -1.75 -11.63
CA ILE A 34 7.99 -2.47 -11.71
C ILE A 34 8.14 -3.44 -10.53
N THR A 35 7.78 -3.03 -9.32
CA THR A 35 7.83 -3.93 -8.15
C THR A 35 6.84 -5.09 -8.27
N LYS A 36 5.66 -4.85 -8.83
CA LYS A 36 4.67 -5.92 -9.08
C LYS A 36 5.04 -6.82 -10.26
N ALA A 37 5.72 -6.29 -11.27
CA ALA A 37 6.19 -7.06 -12.44
C ALA A 37 7.41 -7.92 -12.11
N THR A 38 8.25 -7.47 -11.17
CA THR A 38 9.40 -8.25 -10.71
C THR A 38 8.90 -9.41 -9.84
N PRO A 39 9.25 -10.67 -10.15
CA PRO A 39 8.87 -11.80 -9.31
C PRO A 39 9.37 -11.59 -7.88
N THR A 40 8.47 -11.71 -6.90
CA THR A 40 8.78 -11.55 -5.48
C THR A 40 9.94 -12.46 -5.04
N MET A 41 10.03 -13.65 -5.64
CA MET A 41 11.08 -14.64 -5.39
C MET A 41 12.48 -14.12 -5.78
N SER A 42 12.61 -13.40 -6.90
CA SER A 42 13.89 -12.84 -7.34
C SER A 42 14.40 -11.78 -6.37
N ILE A 43 13.49 -10.98 -5.80
CA ILE A 43 13.81 -9.96 -4.79
C ILE A 43 14.27 -10.62 -3.48
N ILE A 44 13.59 -11.69 -3.03
CA ILE A 44 13.99 -12.47 -1.86
C ILE A 44 15.42 -13.00 -2.02
N LEU A 45 15.71 -13.63 -3.16
CA LEU A 45 17.03 -14.22 -3.43
C LEU A 45 18.15 -13.18 -3.47
N LEU A 46 17.95 -12.07 -4.20
CA LEU A 46 18.94 -10.98 -4.28
C LEU A 46 19.21 -10.36 -2.91
N ALA A 47 18.16 -10.16 -2.10
CA ALA A 47 18.33 -9.59 -0.77
C ALA A 47 19.12 -10.52 0.16
N LEU A 48 18.90 -11.83 0.10
CA LEU A 48 19.64 -12.78 0.94
C LEU A 48 21.11 -12.93 0.55
N ILE A 49 21.45 -12.75 -0.73
CA ILE A 49 22.84 -12.79 -1.20
C ILE A 49 23.60 -11.51 -0.81
N TRP A 50 22.92 -10.37 -0.86
CA TRP A 50 23.57 -9.06 -0.78
C TRP A 50 23.49 -8.40 0.60
N LEU A 51 22.49 -8.76 1.42
CA LEU A 51 22.31 -8.25 2.78
C LEU A 51 22.58 -9.33 3.83
N HIS A 52 22.92 -8.87 5.03
CA HIS A 52 23.02 -9.71 6.22
C HIS A 52 21.66 -10.38 6.52
N THR A 53 21.70 -11.65 6.95
CA THR A 53 20.55 -12.52 7.21
C THR A 53 19.50 -11.90 8.14
N GLU A 54 19.91 -11.02 9.05
CA GLU A 54 19.04 -10.29 10.00
C GLU A 54 18.17 -9.21 9.33
N ILE A 55 18.70 -8.52 8.29
CA ILE A 55 18.08 -7.32 7.70
C ILE A 55 17.35 -7.65 6.40
N ALA A 56 17.81 -8.66 5.66
CA ALA A 56 17.24 -9.07 4.38
C ALA A 56 15.71 -9.32 4.45
N PRO A 57 15.16 -10.07 5.42
CA PRO A 57 13.72 -10.35 5.48
C PRO A 57 12.88 -9.10 5.74
N ILE A 58 13.41 -8.15 6.53
CA ILE A 58 12.75 -6.89 6.87
C ILE A 58 12.61 -6.02 5.63
N LEU A 59 13.68 -5.86 4.87
CA LEU A 59 13.73 -5.04 3.65
C LEU A 59 12.88 -5.65 2.53
N VAL A 60 12.92 -6.97 2.37
CA VAL A 60 12.09 -7.68 1.39
C VAL A 60 10.61 -7.55 1.75
N GLY A 61 10.24 -7.81 3.00
CA GLY A 61 8.88 -7.63 3.47
C GLY A 61 8.37 -6.21 3.21
N PHE A 62 9.22 -5.20 3.46
CA PHE A 62 8.92 -3.82 3.14
C PHE A 62 8.69 -3.61 1.63
N LEU A 63 9.62 -4.05 0.77
CA LEU A 63 9.57 -3.81 -0.67
C LEU A 63 8.36 -4.47 -1.35
N VAL A 64 7.86 -5.57 -0.79
CA VAL A 64 6.71 -6.32 -1.32
C VAL A 64 5.39 -5.73 -0.83
N ILE A 65 5.32 -5.38 0.46
CA ILE A 65 4.06 -4.97 1.10
C ILE A 65 3.77 -3.50 0.85
N PHE A 66 4.82 -2.65 0.80
CA PHE A 66 4.70 -1.23 0.52
C PHE A 66 3.92 -0.91 -0.77
N PRO A 67 4.32 -1.41 -1.97
CA PRO A 67 3.65 -1.07 -3.22
C PRO A 67 2.20 -1.53 -3.22
N LEU A 68 1.92 -2.67 -2.61
CA LEU A 68 0.58 -3.23 -2.51
C LEU A 68 -0.34 -2.36 -1.66
N LEU A 69 0.08 -2.03 -0.44
CA LEU A 69 -0.67 -1.17 0.46
C LEU A 69 -0.84 0.24 -0.12
N TYR A 70 0.23 0.80 -0.70
CA TYR A 70 0.18 2.10 -1.39
C TYR A 70 -0.90 2.10 -2.48
N THR A 71 -0.93 1.08 -3.36
CA THR A 71 -1.96 1.02 -4.42
C THR A 71 -3.36 0.91 -3.87
N ASN A 72 -3.61 0.04 -2.87
CA ASN A 72 -4.94 -0.11 -2.30
C ASN A 72 -5.45 1.18 -1.66
N ILE A 73 -4.58 1.91 -0.96
CA ILE A 73 -4.94 3.17 -0.29
C ILE A 73 -5.16 4.27 -1.33
N ALA A 74 -4.28 4.40 -2.31
CA ALA A 74 -4.41 5.41 -3.37
C ALA A 74 -5.64 5.15 -4.26
N GLU A 75 -5.94 3.88 -4.55
CA GLU A 75 -7.16 3.48 -5.27
C GLU A 75 -8.40 3.67 -4.41
N GLY A 76 -8.38 3.39 -3.10
CA GLY A 76 -9.51 3.64 -2.21
C GLY A 76 -9.90 5.11 -2.13
N ILE A 77 -8.92 6.02 -2.14
CA ILE A 77 -9.19 7.47 -2.19
C ILE A 77 -9.75 7.90 -3.54
N ARG A 78 -9.28 7.30 -4.64
CA ARG A 78 -9.70 7.66 -6.00
C ARG A 78 -10.99 7.00 -6.46
N ASN A 79 -11.37 5.87 -5.87
CA ASN A 79 -12.61 5.15 -6.16
C ASN A 79 -13.85 5.76 -5.47
N VAL A 80 -13.69 6.80 -4.66
CA VAL A 80 -14.83 7.60 -4.20
C VAL A 80 -15.55 8.16 -5.43
N ASP A 81 -16.84 7.84 -5.58
CA ASP A 81 -17.62 8.23 -6.75
C ASP A 81 -17.57 9.75 -6.96
N GLY A 82 -17.09 10.15 -8.14
CA GLY A 82 -17.03 11.56 -8.53
C GLY A 82 -18.39 12.24 -8.47
N LYS A 83 -19.49 11.50 -8.75
CA LYS A 83 -20.86 12.02 -8.67
C LYS A 83 -21.26 12.36 -7.22
N LEU A 84 -20.89 11.52 -6.26
CA LEU A 84 -21.11 11.80 -4.83
C LEU A 84 -20.34 13.04 -4.38
N LEU A 85 -19.13 13.23 -4.87
CA LEU A 85 -18.31 14.43 -4.65
C LEU A 85 -18.92 15.69 -5.29
N GLU A 86 -19.44 15.59 -6.50
CA GLU A 86 -20.15 16.68 -7.19
C GLU A 86 -21.43 17.05 -6.45
N MET A 87 -22.24 16.07 -6.03
CA MET A 87 -23.43 16.32 -5.21
C MET A 87 -23.05 17.00 -3.89
N ALA A 88 -22.05 16.50 -3.17
CA ALA A 88 -21.59 17.11 -1.92
C ALA A 88 -21.13 18.57 -2.12
N ARG A 89 -20.54 18.89 -3.27
CA ARG A 89 -20.17 20.27 -3.64
C ARG A 89 -21.40 21.13 -3.94
N MET A 90 -22.37 20.61 -4.68
CA MET A 90 -23.64 21.30 -4.97
C MET A 90 -24.43 21.61 -3.70
N TYR A 91 -24.43 20.71 -2.73
CA TYR A 91 -25.07 20.89 -1.42
C TYR A 91 -24.20 21.65 -0.40
N GLN A 92 -23.06 22.23 -0.78
CA GLN A 92 -22.17 23.01 0.11
C GLN A 92 -21.77 22.24 1.39
N VAL A 93 -21.59 20.92 1.27
CA VAL A 93 -21.25 20.08 2.42
C VAL A 93 -19.85 20.42 2.93
N LYS A 94 -19.71 20.57 4.26
CA LYS A 94 -18.41 20.86 4.90
C LYS A 94 -17.38 19.78 4.55
N LYS A 95 -16.16 20.19 4.20
CA LYS A 95 -15.05 19.28 3.86
C LYS A 95 -14.81 18.16 4.89
N LYS A 96 -14.98 18.45 6.18
CA LYS A 96 -14.85 17.45 7.27
C LYS A 96 -15.85 16.30 7.12
N ARG A 97 -17.08 16.61 6.73
CA ARG A 97 -18.15 15.62 6.53
C ARG A 97 -17.90 14.77 5.28
N ILE A 98 -17.39 15.39 4.21
CA ILE A 98 -16.95 14.66 3.02
C ILE A 98 -15.84 13.66 3.36
N ILE A 99 -14.87 14.05 4.18
CA ILE A 99 -13.79 13.14 4.62
C ILE A 99 -14.35 11.99 5.47
N ALA A 100 -15.22 12.27 6.43
CA ALA A 100 -15.75 11.26 7.34
C ALA A 100 -16.78 10.31 6.70
N GLU A 101 -17.66 10.81 5.83
CA GLU A 101 -18.79 10.04 5.28
C GLU A 101 -18.54 9.49 3.87
N LEU A 102 -17.63 10.05 3.07
CA LEU A 102 -17.29 9.50 1.75
C LEU A 102 -15.93 8.81 1.77
N TYR A 103 -14.88 9.52 2.19
CA TYR A 103 -13.52 8.97 2.12
C TYR A 103 -13.29 7.89 3.15
N LEU A 104 -13.69 8.07 4.41
CA LEU A 104 -13.45 7.09 5.47
C LEU A 104 -14.05 5.70 5.22
N PRO A 105 -15.33 5.55 4.83
CA PRO A 105 -15.92 4.23 4.54
C PRO A 105 -15.38 3.61 3.26
N SER A 106 -15.03 4.41 2.24
CA SER A 106 -14.35 3.90 1.06
C SER A 106 -12.96 3.39 1.44
N LEU A 107 -12.18 4.20 2.16
CA LEU A 107 -10.83 3.85 2.61
C LEU A 107 -10.84 2.59 3.47
N SER A 108 -11.81 2.43 4.39
CA SER A 108 -11.86 1.28 5.30
C SER A 108 -12.05 -0.05 4.56
N SER A 109 -12.88 -0.09 3.51
CA SER A 109 -13.07 -1.28 2.67
C SER A 109 -11.80 -1.65 1.88
N TYR A 110 -11.11 -0.65 1.36
CA TYR A 110 -9.82 -0.86 0.68
C TYR A 110 -8.70 -1.22 1.67
N LEU A 111 -8.73 -0.67 2.89
CA LEU A 111 -7.77 -0.99 3.93
C LEU A 111 -7.93 -2.43 4.40
N THR A 112 -9.15 -2.91 4.59
CA THR A 112 -9.39 -4.31 5.01
C THR A 112 -8.99 -5.29 3.92
N ALA A 113 -9.33 -5.02 2.66
CA ALA A 113 -8.88 -5.83 1.52
C ALA A 113 -7.35 -5.81 1.38
N GLY A 114 -6.74 -4.64 1.48
CA GLY A 114 -5.29 -4.46 1.42
C GLY A 114 -4.56 -5.12 2.58
N ALA A 115 -5.08 -4.99 3.80
CA ALA A 115 -4.51 -5.61 4.99
C ALA A 115 -4.59 -7.14 4.94
N ALA A 116 -5.72 -7.71 4.49
CA ALA A 116 -5.85 -9.16 4.33
C ALA A 116 -4.83 -9.70 3.31
N THR A 117 -4.66 -9.00 2.19
CA THR A 117 -3.71 -9.37 1.14
C THR A 117 -2.26 -9.21 1.62
N ALA A 118 -1.95 -8.12 2.32
CA ALA A 118 -0.63 -7.84 2.88
C ALA A 118 -0.24 -8.85 3.96
N LEU A 119 -1.17 -9.26 4.83
CA LEU A 119 -0.94 -10.31 5.83
C LEU A 119 -0.61 -11.65 5.16
N GLY A 120 -1.38 -12.05 4.14
CA GLY A 120 -1.12 -13.28 3.40
C GLY A 120 0.25 -13.29 2.71
N LEU A 121 0.67 -12.15 2.14
CA LEU A 121 2.00 -11.98 1.57
C LEU A 121 3.10 -11.97 2.63
N ASN A 122 2.88 -11.30 3.77
CA ASN A 122 3.85 -11.24 4.85
C ASN A 122 4.16 -12.65 5.38
N LEU A 123 3.14 -13.49 5.57
CA LEU A 123 3.32 -14.89 5.96
C LEU A 123 4.17 -15.66 4.94
N LYS A 124 3.92 -15.50 3.65
CA LYS A 124 4.74 -16.14 2.59
C LYS A 124 6.20 -15.72 2.66
N VAL A 125 6.46 -14.44 2.91
CA VAL A 125 7.84 -13.91 3.03
C VAL A 125 8.52 -14.44 4.29
N ILE A 126 7.82 -14.51 5.42
CA ILE A 126 8.36 -15.08 6.67
C ILE A 126 8.73 -16.55 6.47
N ILE A 127 7.82 -17.36 5.91
CA ILE A 127 8.08 -18.79 5.67
C ILE A 127 9.27 -18.97 4.71
N ALA A 128 9.36 -18.17 3.64
CA ALA A 128 10.50 -18.24 2.72
C ALA A 128 11.82 -17.85 3.40
N ALA A 129 11.80 -16.87 4.31
CA ALA A 129 12.97 -16.48 5.09
C ALA A 129 13.39 -17.56 6.09
N GLU A 130 12.44 -18.23 6.76
CA GLU A 130 12.74 -19.35 7.66
C GLU A 130 13.30 -20.56 6.93
N VAL A 131 12.83 -20.86 5.72
CA VAL A 131 13.31 -22.01 4.93
C VAL A 131 14.70 -21.78 4.34
N LEU A 132 15.06 -20.52 4.05
CA LEU A 132 16.38 -20.17 3.50
C LEU A 132 17.44 -19.88 4.57
N SER A 133 17.03 -19.74 5.84
CA SER A 133 17.93 -19.51 6.97
C SER A 133 18.34 -20.81 7.64
#